data_AF-A0A7X0E8C7-F1
#
_entry.id   AF-A0A7X0E8C7-F1
#
_cell.length_a   1.000
_cell.length_b   1.000
_cell.length_c   1.000
_cell.angle_alpha   90.00
_cell.angle_beta   90.00
_cell.angle_gamma   90.00
#
_symmetry.space_group_name_H-M   'P 1'
#
loop_
_entity.id
_entity.type
_entity.pdbx_description
1 polymer ?
#
loop_
_entity_poly.entity_id
_entity_poly.type
_entity_poly.pdbx_seq_one_letter_code
_entity_poly.pdbx_strand_id
1 'polypeptide(L)'
;MPNLPPPPVPQKLQEMLKDYPELIQELQDTLDSYVKKPNPLQPFDGAIWLLEDTLSSFISEARDELKAAEAGADAQAISQAETKKLLMFRARSGSAGGGLLDLNELKVYFDANSRAFE
;
A
#
# COMPACT_ATOMS: atom_id res chain seq x y z
N MET A 1 -20.80 -15.58 -5.67
CA MET A 1 -19.48 -15.09 -5.20
C MET A 1 -19.67 -14.68 -3.75
N PRO A 2 -18.82 -15.09 -2.81
CA PRO A 2 -18.97 -14.69 -1.43
C PRO A 2 -18.87 -13.17 -1.35
N ASN A 3 -19.93 -12.52 -0.86
CA ASN A 3 -19.99 -11.07 -0.66
C ASN A 3 -19.21 -10.73 0.61
N LEU A 4 -17.89 -10.91 0.56
CA LEU A 4 -17.03 -10.57 1.69
C LEU A 4 -16.77 -9.07 1.69
N PRO A 5 -16.89 -8.42 2.86
CA PRO A 5 -16.46 -7.03 2.99
C PRO A 5 -14.95 -6.97 2.72
N PRO A 6 -14.47 -6.03 1.89
CA PRO A 6 -13.05 -5.92 1.59
C PRO A 6 -12.23 -5.70 2.86
N PRO A 7 -11.01 -6.26 2.95
CA PRO A 7 -10.15 -6.01 4.08
C PRO A 7 -9.81 -4.52 4.14
N PRO A 8 -9.84 -3.90 5.32
CA PRO A 8 -9.34 -2.55 5.47
C PRO A 8 -7.83 -2.51 5.22
N VAL A 9 -7.33 -1.39 4.72
CA VAL A 9 -5.89 -1.11 4.72
C VAL A 9 -5.37 -1.24 6.17
N PRO A 10 -4.26 -1.95 6.41
CA PRO A 10 -3.69 -2.09 7.75
C PRO A 10 -3.54 -0.75 8.48
N GLN A 11 -3.93 -0.67 9.75
CA GLN A 11 -3.95 0.56 10.54
C GLN A 11 -2.60 1.27 10.52
N LYS A 12 -1.50 0.49 10.57
CA LYS A 12 -0.16 1.07 10.53
C LYS A 12 0.14 1.82 9.24
N LEU A 13 -0.33 1.32 8.09
CA LEU A 13 -0.21 2.02 6.81
C LEU A 13 -1.11 3.26 6.78
N GLN A 14 -2.33 3.18 7.33
CA GLN A 14 -3.20 4.36 7.44
C GLN A 14 -2.57 5.47 8.27
N GLU A 15 -1.97 5.15 9.43
CA GLU A 15 -1.28 6.11 10.29
C GLU A 15 -0.07 6.74 9.61
N MET A 16 0.70 5.95 8.84
CA MET A 16 1.86 6.45 8.10
C MET A 16 1.45 7.35 6.94
N LEU A 17 0.33 7.04 6.27
CA LEU A 17 -0.14 7.73 5.08
C LEU A 17 -1.28 8.72 5.37
N LYS A 18 -1.52 9.07 6.64
CA LYS A 18 -2.63 9.94 7.04
C LYS A 18 -2.62 11.32 6.36
N ASP A 19 -1.43 11.80 6.00
CA ASP A 19 -1.21 13.07 5.30
C ASP A 19 -1.42 12.93 3.78
N TYR A 20 -1.67 11.72 3.29
CA TYR A 20 -1.89 11.35 1.88
C TYR A 20 -3.12 10.42 1.74
N PRO A 21 -4.34 10.91 2.01
CA PRO A 21 -5.55 10.11 1.98
C PRO A 21 -5.82 9.48 0.60
N GLU A 22 -5.35 10.11 -0.48
CA GLU A 22 -5.44 9.57 -1.85
C GLU A 22 -4.69 8.24 -2.00
N LEU A 23 -3.53 8.08 -1.34
CA LEU A 23 -2.73 6.87 -1.40
C LEU A 23 -3.37 5.74 -0.57
N ILE A 24 -3.98 6.09 0.57
CA ILE A 24 -4.78 5.14 1.36
C ILE A 24 -5.95 4.63 0.53
N GLN A 25 -6.63 5.51 -0.20
CA GLN A 25 -7.77 5.13 -1.02
C GLN A 25 -7.38 4.20 -2.16
N GLU A 26 -6.24 4.42 -2.80
CA GLU A 26 -5.75 3.55 -3.86
C GLU A 26 -5.31 2.17 -3.33
N LEU A 27 -4.65 2.12 -2.16
CA LEU A 27 -4.36 0.85 -1.48
C LEU A 27 -5.66 0.10 -1.14
N GLN A 28 -6.70 0.81 -0.70
CA GLN A 28 -8.00 0.21 -0.39
C GLN A 28 -8.70 -0.34 -1.64
N ASP A 29 -8.67 0.40 -2.75
CA ASP A 29 -9.26 -0.01 -4.03
C ASP A 29 -8.54 -1.24 -4.60
N THR A 30 -7.21 -1.26 -4.46
CA THR A 30 -6.36 -2.37 -4.85
C THR A 30 -6.70 -3.65 -4.07
N LEU A 31 -6.88 -3.54 -2.75
CA LEU A 31 -7.33 -4.65 -1.91
C LEU A 31 -8.76 -5.11 -2.23
N ASP A 32 -9.69 -4.18 -2.46
CA ASP A 32 -11.07 -4.49 -2.86
C ASP A 32 -11.13 -5.23 -4.21
N SER A 33 -10.30 -4.80 -5.16
CA SER A 33 -10.15 -5.46 -6.45
C SER A 33 -9.53 -6.86 -6.32
N TYR A 34 -8.55 -7.03 -5.44
CA TYR A 34 -7.90 -8.32 -5.21
C TYR A 34 -8.84 -9.36 -4.62
N VAL A 35 -9.67 -9.01 -3.64
CA VAL A 35 -10.58 -9.98 -3.01
C VAL A 35 -11.67 -10.48 -3.95
N LYS A 36 -11.96 -9.77 -5.05
CA LYS A 36 -12.86 -10.24 -6.13
C LYS A 36 -12.22 -11.35 -6.97
N LYS A 37 -10.89 -11.33 -7.11
CA LYS A 37 -10.13 -12.34 -7.86
C LYS A 37 -8.78 -12.63 -7.18
N PRO A 38 -8.81 -13.30 -6.02
CA PRO A 38 -7.61 -13.53 -5.21
C PRO A 38 -6.75 -14.62 -5.84
N ASN A 39 -5.49 -14.71 -5.42
CA ASN A 39 -4.65 -15.86 -5.73
C ASN A 39 -5.21 -17.09 -5.01
N PRO A 40 -5.64 -18.15 -5.73
CA PRO A 40 -6.28 -19.32 -5.12
C PRO A 40 -5.32 -20.19 -4.30
N LEU A 41 -4.01 -20.10 -4.56
CA LEU A 41 -3.02 -20.91 -3.83
C LEU A 41 -2.54 -20.22 -2.57
N GLN A 42 -2.37 -18.90 -2.64
CA GLN A 42 -1.83 -18.08 -1.55
C GLN A 42 -2.52 -16.71 -1.52
N PRO A 43 -3.77 -16.65 -1.04
CA PRO A 43 -4.54 -15.41 -1.05
C PRO A 43 -3.90 -14.33 -0.18
N PHE A 44 -3.34 -14.68 0.97
CA PHE A 44 -2.63 -13.75 1.85
C PHE A 44 -1.34 -13.22 1.23
N ASP A 45 -0.44 -14.10 0.76
CA ASP A 45 0.83 -13.68 0.14
C ASP A 45 0.59 -12.85 -1.13
N GLY A 46 -0.43 -13.19 -1.93
CA GLY A 46 -0.78 -12.40 -3.10
C GLY A 46 -1.29 -10.99 -2.76
N ALA A 47 -1.99 -10.81 -1.64
CA ALA A 47 -2.36 -9.48 -1.16
C ALA A 47 -1.13 -8.67 -0.72
N ILE A 48 -0.14 -9.34 -0.09
CA ILE A 48 1.13 -8.70 0.28
C ILE A 48 1.87 -8.24 -0.97
N TRP A 49 2.06 -9.12 -1.96
CA TRP A 49 2.75 -8.77 -3.21
C TRP A 49 2.07 -7.60 -3.93
N LEU A 50 0.74 -7.55 -3.92
CA LEU A 50 0.00 -6.47 -4.53
C LEU A 50 0.20 -5.13 -3.79
N LEU A 51 0.21 -5.14 -2.47
CA LEU A 51 0.54 -3.95 -1.67
C LEU A 51 2.00 -3.52 -1.89
N GLU A 52 2.94 -4.47 -2.00
CA GLU A 52 4.35 -4.19 -2.33
C GLU A 52 4.49 -3.53 -3.70
N ASP A 53 3.76 -4.02 -4.70
CA ASP A 53 3.75 -3.48 -6.06
C ASP A 53 3.18 -2.06 -6.09
N THR A 54 2.02 -1.84 -5.46
CA THR A 54 1.36 -0.53 -5.37
C THR A 54 2.25 0.51 -4.69
N LEU A 55 2.85 0.16 -3.54
CA LEU A 55 3.81 1.04 -2.86
C LEU A 55 5.07 1.29 -3.70
N SER A 56 5.49 0.32 -4.53
CA SER A 56 6.62 0.49 -5.45
C SER A 56 6.30 1.44 -6.61
N SER A 57 5.05 1.41 -7.09
CA SER A 57 4.53 2.35 -8.08
C SER A 57 4.55 3.77 -7.53
N PHE A 58 4.05 3.99 -6.30
CA PHE A 58 4.13 5.30 -5.64
C PHE A 58 5.55 5.83 -5.47
N ILE A 59 6.52 4.97 -5.16
CA ILE A 59 7.94 5.36 -5.09
C ILE A 59 8.45 5.81 -6.46
N SER A 60 8.04 5.12 -7.52
CA SER A 60 8.43 5.46 -8.90
C SER A 60 7.82 6.78 -9.34
N GLU A 61 6.52 6.99 -9.06
CA GLU A 61 5.83 8.24 -9.35
C GLU A 61 6.42 9.43 -8.58
N ALA A 62 6.64 9.29 -7.27
CA ALA A 62 7.29 10.33 -6.47
C ALA A 62 8.72 10.65 -6.96
N ARG A 63 9.41 9.66 -7.54
CA ARG A 63 10.73 9.87 -8.15
C ARG A 63 10.63 10.64 -9.46
N ASP A 64 9.60 10.41 -10.26
CA ASP A 64 9.40 11.14 -11.51
C ASP A 64 8.90 12.56 -11.26
N GLU A 65 8.02 12.76 -10.27
CA GLU A 65 7.65 14.08 -9.72
C GLU A 65 8.90 14.86 -9.27
N LEU A 66 9.81 14.20 -8.53
CA LEU A 66 11.06 14.81 -8.08
C LEU A 66 11.92 15.27 -9.26
N LYS A 67 12.14 14.41 -10.28
CA LYS A 67 12.92 14.80 -11.47
C LYS A 67 12.29 15.98 -12.21
N ALA A 68 10.96 16.03 -12.29
CA ALA A 68 10.25 17.14 -12.93
C ALA A 68 10.42 18.44 -12.13
N ALA A 69 10.33 18.37 -10.80
CA ALA A 69 10.56 19.50 -9.91
C ALA A 69 12.02 20.00 -9.96
N GLU A 70 12.99 19.09 -10.02
CA GLU A 70 14.41 19.39 -10.22
C GLU A 70 14.65 20.10 -11.56
N ALA A 71 14.03 19.64 -12.64
CA ALA A 71 14.12 20.30 -13.95
C ALA A 71 13.48 21.69 -13.96
N GLY A 72 12.44 21.91 -13.15
CA GLY A 72 11.77 23.20 -12.95
C GLY A 72 12.43 24.12 -11.93
N ALA A 73 13.48 23.66 -11.22
CA ALA A 73 14.11 24.34 -10.08
C ALA A 73 13.13 24.78 -8.98
N ASP A 74 12.01 24.08 -8.81
CA ASP A 74 11.02 24.36 -7.77
C ASP A 74 11.43 23.68 -6.46
N ALA A 75 12.11 24.45 -5.60
CA ALA A 75 12.59 23.97 -4.31
C ALA A 75 11.47 23.42 -3.39
N GLN A 76 10.25 23.94 -3.50
CA GLN A 76 9.14 23.48 -2.68
C GLN A 76 8.62 22.13 -3.19
N ALA A 77 8.47 21.97 -4.50
CA ALA A 77 8.07 20.70 -5.12
C ALA A 77 9.12 19.60 -4.92
N ILE A 78 10.42 19.95 -4.95
CA ILE A 78 11.51 19.01 -4.65
C ILE A 78 11.39 18.47 -3.23
N SER A 79 11.25 19.34 -2.23
CA SER A 79 11.14 18.94 -0.83
C SER A 79 9.90 18.06 -0.56
N GLN A 80 8.78 18.39 -1.20
CA GLN A 80 7.56 17.58 -1.11
C GLN A 80 7.72 16.19 -1.74
N ALA A 81 8.30 16.11 -2.94
CA ALA A 81 8.53 14.84 -3.63
C ALA A 81 9.54 13.95 -2.89
N GLU A 82 10.59 14.51 -2.29
CA GLU A 82 11.52 13.75 -1.46
C GLU A 82 10.86 13.19 -0.19
N THR A 83 10.03 14.00 0.48
CA THR A 83 9.29 13.57 1.68
C THR A 83 8.32 12.43 1.35
N LYS A 84 7.55 12.58 0.25
CA LYS A 84 6.64 11.56 -0.27
C LYS A 84 7.39 10.27 -0.57
N LYS A 85 8.50 10.34 -1.32
CA LYS A 85 9.34 9.17 -1.66
C LYS A 85 9.87 8.45 -0.42
N LEU A 86 10.40 9.17 0.56
CA LEU A 86 10.92 8.59 1.80
C LEU A 86 9.81 7.90 2.61
N LEU A 87 8.62 8.50 2.66
CA LEU A 87 7.47 7.92 3.33
C LEU A 87 7.03 6.61 2.67
N MET A 88 6.91 6.58 1.34
CA MET A 88 6.55 5.36 0.60
C MET A 88 7.60 4.27 0.76
N PHE A 89 8.88 4.64 0.73
CA PHE A 89 9.97 3.70 0.98
C PHE A 89 9.88 3.10 2.39
N ARG A 90 9.56 3.90 3.41
CA ARG A 90 9.35 3.40 4.78
C ARG A 90 8.14 2.48 4.88
N ALA A 91 7.01 2.85 4.26
CA ALA A 91 5.81 2.03 4.22
C ALA A 91 6.07 0.65 3.59
N ARG A 92 6.86 0.62 2.51
CA ARG A 92 7.26 -0.61 1.81
C ARG A 92 8.30 -1.43 2.58
N SER A 93 9.41 -0.82 3.00
CA SER A 93 10.58 -1.56 3.50
C SER A 93 10.38 -2.20 4.87
N GLY A 94 9.31 -1.85 5.60
CA GLY A 94 9.00 -2.45 6.89
C GLY A 94 10.05 -2.23 7.99
N SER A 95 11.15 -1.53 7.72
CA SER A 95 12.31 -1.44 8.60
C SER A 95 11.98 -0.67 9.87
N ALA A 96 12.19 -1.33 11.01
CA ALA A 96 12.23 -0.80 12.38
C ALA A 96 11.20 0.30 12.70
N GLY A 97 9.91 -0.03 12.64
CA GLY A 97 8.85 0.86 13.13
C GLY A 97 7.45 0.67 12.55
N GLY A 98 7.27 -0.20 11.55
CA GLY A 98 5.98 -0.53 10.93
C GLY A 98 5.90 -0.16 9.45
N GLY A 99 4.91 -0.75 8.76
CA GLY A 99 4.75 -0.82 7.31
C GLY A 99 4.13 -2.18 6.95
N LEU A 100 4.57 -2.82 5.87
CA LEU A 100 4.16 -4.20 5.52
C LEU A 100 4.59 -5.30 6.52
N LEU A 101 5.27 -4.97 7.62
CA LEU A 101 5.54 -5.93 8.71
C LEU A 101 4.42 -6.02 9.75
N ASP A 102 3.50 -5.05 9.79
CA ASP A 102 2.37 -5.04 10.73
C ASP A 102 1.05 -5.28 9.98
N LEU A 103 0.95 -6.45 9.36
CA LEU A 103 -0.21 -6.90 8.57
C LEU A 103 -1.12 -7.84 9.37
N ASN A 104 -1.10 -7.74 10.70
CA ASN A 104 -1.86 -8.63 11.58
C ASN A 104 -3.36 -8.60 11.27
N GLU A 105 -3.92 -7.42 10.98
CA GLU A 105 -5.32 -7.26 10.60
C GLU A 105 -5.66 -7.94 9.27
N LEU A 106 -4.78 -7.78 8.27
CA LEU A 106 -4.93 -8.43 6.97
C LEU A 106 -4.84 -9.96 7.12
N LYS A 107 -3.88 -10.43 7.94
CA LYS A 107 -3.73 -11.86 8.23
C LYS A 107 -4.97 -12.43 8.92
N VAL A 108 -5.49 -11.75 9.95
CA VAL A 108 -6.73 -12.14 10.66
C VAL A 108 -7.91 -12.20 9.69
N TYR A 109 -8.02 -11.24 8.76
CA TYR A 109 -9.06 -11.27 7.74
C TYR A 109 -8.96 -12.51 6.84
N PHE A 110 -7.78 -12.85 6.32
CA PHE A 110 -7.61 -14.02 5.47
C PHE A 110 -7.79 -15.34 6.23
N ASP A 111 -7.33 -15.43 7.48
CA ASP A 111 -7.57 -16.60 8.35
C ASP A 111 -9.07 -16.82 8.60
N ALA A 112 -9.80 -15.75 8.96
CA ALA A 112 -11.25 -15.79 9.23
C ALA A 112 -12.09 -16.15 7.99
N ASN A 113 -11.58 -15.83 6.80
CA ASN A 113 -12.27 -16.04 5.52
C ASN A 113 -11.63 -17.14 4.66
N SER A 114 -10.76 -17.97 5.23
CA SER A 114 -10.04 -19.05 4.52
C SER A 114 -10.95 -19.92 3.64
N ARG A 115 -12.12 -20.32 4.15
CA ARG A 115 -13.14 -21.11 3.41
C ARG A 115 -13.74 -20.41 2.18
N ALA A 116 -13.66 -19.08 2.10
CA ALA A 116 -14.15 -18.32 0.97
C ALA A 116 -13.09 -18.14 -0.12
N PHE A 117 -11.84 -18.50 0.19
CA PHE A 117 -10.69 -18.42 -0.71
C PHE A 117 -10.14 -19.81 -1.11
N GLU A 118 -10.74 -20.90 -0.62
CA GLU A 118 -10.54 -22.30 -1.07
C GLU A 118 -11.20 -22.59 -2.43
#